data_AF-J2WNQ2-F1
#
_entry.id   AF-J2WNQ2-F1
#
_cell.length_a   1.000
_cell.length_b   1.000
_cell.length_c   1.000
_cell.angle_alpha   90.00
_cell.angle_beta   90.00
_cell.angle_gamma   90.00
#
_symmetry.space_group_name_H-M   'P 1'
#
loop_
_entity.id
_entity.type
_entity.pdbx_description
1 polymer ?
#
loop_
_entity_poly.entity_id
_entity_poly.type
_entity_poly.pdbx_seq_one_letter_code
_entity_poly.pdbx_strand_id
1 'polypeptide(L)' 'MAQAAPPDAPPPRKRPRLRVTPNYSPDGVYPRYNPGPDAVRECNATYVQEYRPSGTVIVPHMNCYWRRG' A
#
# COMPACT_ATOMS: atom_id res chain seq x y z
N MET A 1 6.25 -9.91 47.80
CA MET A 1 5.01 -9.94 48.62
C MET A 1 4.00 -8.99 47.97
N ALA A 2 2.75 -9.42 47.77
CA ALA A 2 1.68 -8.56 47.27
C ALA A 2 0.75 -8.18 48.44
N GLN A 3 0.40 -6.89 48.56
CA GLN A 3 -0.52 -6.42 49.60
C GLN A 3 -1.98 -6.64 49.18
N ALA A 4 -2.82 -7.03 50.13
CA ALA A 4 -4.26 -7.24 49.94
C ALA A 4 -4.99 -5.89 49.86
N ALA A 5 -5.95 -5.77 48.94
CA ALA A 5 -6.77 -4.57 48.81
C ALA A 5 -7.70 -4.41 50.04
N PRO A 6 -7.94 -3.18 50.51
CA PRO A 6 -8.83 -2.90 51.65
C PRO A 6 -10.27 -3.36 51.37
N PRO A 7 -11.01 -3.85 52.39
CA PRO A 7 -12.31 -4.50 52.22
C PRO A 7 -13.42 -3.57 51.72
N ASP A 8 -13.28 -2.25 51.87
CA ASP A 8 -14.27 -1.25 51.48
C ASP A 8 -14.00 -0.57 50.12
N ALA A 9 -13.11 -1.14 49.30
CA ALA A 9 -12.89 -0.60 47.97
C ALA A 9 -14.10 -0.87 47.05
N PRO A 10 -14.70 0.16 46.41
CA PRO A 10 -15.80 -0.05 45.48
C PRO A 10 -15.34 -0.95 44.31
N PRO A 11 -16.22 -1.84 43.81
CA PRO A 11 -15.84 -2.81 42.79
C PRO A 11 -15.36 -2.07 41.52
N PRO A 12 -14.31 -2.60 40.85
CA PRO A 12 -13.79 -1.98 39.63
C PRO A 12 -14.89 -1.91 38.58
N ARG A 13 -15.27 -0.68 38.20
CA ARG A 13 -16.30 -0.45 37.18
C ARG A 13 -15.80 -1.00 35.84
N LYS A 14 -16.47 -2.03 35.31
CA LYS A 14 -16.22 -2.54 33.95
C LYS A 14 -16.59 -1.45 32.95
N ARG A 15 -15.57 -0.74 32.44
CA ARG A 15 -15.78 0.22 31.35
C ARG A 15 -16.14 -0.57 30.08
N PRO A 16 -17.23 -0.23 29.38
CA PRO A 16 -17.54 -0.89 28.12
C PRO A 16 -16.40 -0.68 27.13
N ARG A 17 -15.98 -1.74 26.44
CA ARG A 17 -14.96 -1.65 25.40
C ARG A 17 -15.55 -0.91 24.20
N LEU A 18 -14.93 0.20 23.83
CA LEU A 18 -15.26 0.91 22.58
C LEU A 18 -14.95 -0.03 21.40
N ARG A 19 -15.98 -0.38 20.63
CA ARG A 19 -15.79 -1.11 19.37
C ARG A 19 -15.34 -0.10 18.32
N VAL A 20 -14.05 -0.11 18.01
CA VAL A 20 -13.48 0.69 16.91
C VAL A 20 -13.68 -0.08 15.62
N THR A 21 -14.54 0.42 14.74
CA THR A 21 -14.64 -0.07 13.37
C THR A 21 -13.59 0.66 12.53
N PRO A 22 -12.68 -0.05 11.84
CA PRO A 22 -11.72 0.61 10.97
C PRO A 22 -12.49 1.31 9.84
N ASN A 23 -12.25 2.62 9.68
CA ASN A 23 -12.77 3.37 8.54
C ASN A 23 -11.86 3.09 7.34
N TYR A 24 -12.21 2.09 6.54
CA TYR A 24 -11.56 1.85 5.26
C TYR A 24 -12.10 2.87 4.25
N SER A 25 -11.62 4.11 4.34
CA SER A 25 -11.88 5.12 3.34
C SER A 25 -10.92 4.84 2.17
N PRO A 26 -11.37 4.36 1.01
CA PRO A 26 -10.48 4.18 -0.12
C PRO A 26 -9.98 5.56 -0.56
N ASP A 27 -8.66 5.72 -0.72
CA ASP A 27 -7.99 6.98 -1.10
C ASP A 27 -8.35 7.46 -2.53
N GLY A 28 -9.43 6.95 -3.14
CA GLY A 28 -9.93 7.35 -4.46
C GLY A 28 -9.03 6.97 -5.65
N VAL A 29 -7.82 6.48 -5.42
CA VAL A 29 -6.87 6.15 -6.49
C VAL A 29 -7.20 4.77 -7.08
N TYR A 30 -7.84 4.78 -8.24
CA TYR A 30 -8.07 3.62 -9.10
C TYR A 30 -7.04 3.60 -10.25
N PRO A 31 -6.50 2.43 -10.64
CA PRO A 31 -6.81 1.08 -10.17
C PRO A 31 -5.86 0.60 -9.07
N ARG A 32 -6.42 0.06 -7.97
CA ARG A 32 -5.67 -0.72 -6.98
C ARG A 32 -5.40 -2.12 -7.53
N TYR A 33 -4.41 -2.25 -8.42
CA TYR A 33 -3.84 -3.56 -8.75
C TYR A 33 -2.84 -3.91 -7.66
N ASN A 34 -3.16 -4.93 -6.84
CA ASN A 34 -2.19 -5.51 -5.91
C ASN A 34 -1.38 -6.57 -6.66
N PRO A 35 -0.10 -6.33 -7.01
CA PRO A 35 0.69 -7.26 -7.81
C PRO A 35 1.09 -8.53 -7.06
N GLY A 36 0.88 -8.57 -5.73
CA GLY A 36 1.24 -9.70 -4.85
C GLY A 36 2.50 -9.41 -4.03
N PRO A 37 2.77 -10.23 -2.99
CA PRO A 37 4.01 -10.16 -2.23
C PRO A 37 5.22 -10.40 -3.15
N ASP A 38 6.34 -9.74 -2.84
CA ASP A 38 7.61 -9.81 -3.57
C ASP A 38 7.53 -9.45 -5.06
N ALA A 39 6.46 -8.77 -5.49
CA ALA A 39 6.34 -8.31 -6.85
C ALA A 39 7.35 -7.19 -7.15
N VAL A 40 8.08 -7.35 -8.27
CA VAL A 40 9.07 -6.38 -8.73
C VAL A 40 8.54 -5.68 -9.97
N ARG A 41 8.81 -4.38 -10.10
CA ARG A 41 8.50 -3.63 -11.32
C ARG A 41 9.65 -3.80 -12.30
N GLU A 42 9.38 -4.46 -13.41
CA GLU A 42 10.33 -4.67 -14.49
C GLU A 42 10.04 -3.68 -15.62
N CYS A 43 11.08 -3.04 -16.14
CA CYS A 43 10.98 -2.05 -17.21
C CYS A 43 11.97 -2.39 -18.33
N ASN A 44 11.46 -2.53 -19.55
CA ASN A 44 12.27 -2.72 -20.74
C ASN A 44 12.24 -1.45 -21.59
N ALA A 45 13.42 -1.04 -22.07
CA ALA A 45 13.58 0.07 -22.99
C ALA A 45 14.00 -0.45 -24.37
N THR A 46 13.29 0.00 -25.40
CA THR A 46 13.62 -0.33 -26.78
C THR A 46 13.85 0.96 -27.55
N TYR A 47 14.95 1.03 -28.28
CA TYR A 47 15.24 2.17 -29.14
C TYR A 47 14.51 1.99 -30.46
N VAL A 48 13.60 2.91 -30.77
CA VAL A 48 12.84 2.92 -32.00
C VAL A 48 13.20 4.14 -32.84
N GLN A 49 13.14 4.00 -34.16
CA GLN A 49 13.33 5.10 -35.07
C GLN A 49 12.00 5.87 -35.20
N GLU A 50 12.00 7.13 -34.80
CA GLU A 50 10.88 8.04 -35.00
C GLU A 50 11.19 8.99 -36.17
N TYR A 51 10.32 9.00 -37.18
CA TYR A 51 10.47 9.85 -38.36
C TYR A 51 9.82 11.21 -38.11
N ARG A 52 10.64 12.26 -37.92
CA ARG A 52 10.18 13.64 -37.76
C ARG A 52 10.53 14.49 -38.99
N PRO A 53 9.81 15.59 -39.27
CA PRO A 53 10.11 16.47 -40.42
C PRO A 53 11.55 17.01 -40.45
N SER A 54 12.20 17.13 -39.28
CA SER A 54 13.59 17.57 -39.14
C SER A 54 14.62 16.45 -39.34
N GLY A 55 14.19 15.20 -39.49
CA GLY A 55 15.06 14.02 -39.61
C GLY A 55 14.66 12.88 -38.67
N THR A 56 15.24 11.71 -38.91
CA THR A 56 15.01 10.50 -38.09
C THR A 56 15.75 10.62 -36.76
N VAL A 57 15.07 10.34 -35.66
CA VAL A 57 15.64 10.35 -34.31
C VAL A 57 15.42 8.98 -33.67
N ILE A 58 16.44 8.48 -32.96
CA ILE A 58 16.32 7.26 -32.18
C ILE A 58 15.79 7.64 -30.79
N VAL A 59 14.56 7.21 -30.47
CA VAL A 59 13.89 7.51 -29.20
C VAL A 59 13.69 6.23 -28.36
N PRO A 60 13.83 6.31 -27.03
CA PRO A 60 13.55 5.18 -26.16
C PRO A 60 12.03 5.04 -25.94
N HIS A 61 11.48 3.87 -26.29
CA HIS A 61 10.17 3.43 -25.84
C HIS A 61 10.35 2.53 -24.63
N MET A 62 9.86 2.99 -23.47
CA MET A 62 9.87 2.22 -22.23
C MET A 62 8.51 1.56 -21.98
N ASN A 63 8.53 0.29 -21.63
CA ASN A 63 7.36 -0.43 -21.14
C ASN A 63 7.67 -1.05 -19.78
N CYS A 64 6.81 -0.80 -18.80
CA CYS A 64 6.98 -1.30 -17.44
C CYS A 64 5.78 -2.14 -17.02
N TYR A 65 6.05 -3.29 -16.40
CA TYR A 65 5.04 -4.19 -15.88
C TYR A 65 5.45 -4.76 -14.52
N TRP A 66 4.45 -5.22 -13.77
CA TRP A 66 4.70 -5.96 -12.53
C TRP A 66 5.00 -7.42 -12.87
N ARG A 67 6.15 -7.92 -12.41
CA ARG A 67 6.50 -9.34 -12.44
C ARG A 67 6.18 -9.95 -11.08
N ARG A 68 5.53 -11.12 -11.07
CA ARG A 68 5.32 -11.89 -9.83
C ARG A 68 6.66 -12.47 -9.36
N GLY A 69 6.89 -12.40 -8.04
CA GLY A 69 8.05 -12.99 -7.37
C GLY A 69 8.03 -14.51 -7.39
#